data_AF-C9LUA4-F1
#
_entry.id   AF-C9LUA4-F1
#
_cell.length_a   1.000
_cell.length_b   1.000
_cell.length_c   1.000
_cell.angle_alpha   90.00
_cell.angle_beta   90.00
_cell.angle_gamma   90.00
#
_symmetry.space_group_name_H-M   'P 1'
#
loop_
_entity.id
_entity.type
_entity.pdbx_description
1 polymer ?
#
loop_
_entity_poly.entity_id
_entity_poly.type
_entity_poly.pdbx_seq_one_letter_code
_entity_poly.pdbx_strand_id
1 'polypeptide(L)' 'MKKWAYMIPIYAYLVRAGKWAISEEDKQEGQKVVPEVYRDDVAAYLAEHAA' A
#
# COMPACT_ATOMS: atom_id res chain seq x y z
N MET A 1 -18.87 -4.65 5.14
CA MET A 1 -18.11 -3.39 5.28
C MET A 1 -16.99 -3.40 4.26
N LYS A 2 -16.94 -2.40 3.37
CA LYS A 2 -16.10 -2.37 2.16
C LYS A 2 -14.74 -1.64 2.35
N LYS A 3 -14.21 -1.57 3.58
CA LYS A 3 -12.99 -0.78 3.91
C LYS A 3 -11.83 -1.13 2.95
N TRP A 4 -11.64 -2.42 2.73
CA TRP A 4 -10.61 -3.05 1.90
C TRP A 4 -10.80 -2.82 0.39
N ALA A 5 -12.07 -2.83 -0.08
CA ALA A 5 -12.39 -2.84 -1.51
C ALA A 5 -11.90 -1.58 -2.25
N TYR A 6 -11.82 -0.45 -1.55
CA TYR A 6 -11.25 0.79 -2.10
C TYR A 6 -9.77 0.98 -1.73
N MET A 7 -9.33 0.43 -0.60
CA MET A 7 -7.99 0.70 -0.08
C MET A 7 -6.90 -0.03 -0.87
N ILE A 8 -7.12 -1.30 -1.23
CA ILE A 8 -6.12 -2.11 -1.95
C ILE A 8 -5.89 -1.58 -3.37
N PRO A 9 -6.93 -1.22 -4.16
CA PRO A 9 -6.71 -0.61 -5.46
C PRO A 9 -5.98 0.73 -5.38
N ILE A 10 -6.28 1.56 -4.36
CA ILE A 10 -5.61 2.84 -4.15
C ILE A 10 -4.14 2.63 -3.77
N TYR A 11 -3.86 1.70 -2.88
CA TYR A 11 -2.50 1.32 -2.51
C TYR A 11 -1.70 0.88 -3.75
N ALA A 12 -2.26 -0.05 -4.53
CA ALA A 12 -1.64 -0.52 -5.76
C ALA A 12 -1.44 0.61 -6.78
N TYR A 13 -2.40 1.52 -6.89
CA TYR A 13 -2.29 2.69 -7.78
C TYR A 13 -1.19 3.66 -7.35
N LEU A 14 -1.09 3.99 -6.06
CA LEU A 14 -0.09 4.91 -5.52
C LEU A 14 1.34 4.40 -5.77
N VAL A 15 1.56 3.11 -5.52
CA VAL A 15 2.85 2.44 -5.76
C VAL A 15 3.13 2.34 -7.27
N ARG A 16 2.16 1.87 -8.07
CA ARG A 16 2.29 1.74 -9.54
C ARG A 16 2.54 3.07 -10.24
N ALA A 17 1.99 4.17 -9.73
CA ALA A 17 2.21 5.51 -10.28
C ALA A 17 3.65 6.01 -10.09
N GLY A 18 4.51 5.26 -9.37
CA GLY A 18 5.92 5.59 -9.17
C GLY A 18 6.17 6.80 -8.27
N LYS A 19 5.11 7.37 -7.69
CA LYS A 19 5.17 8.52 -6.77
C LYS A 19 5.29 8.10 -5.31
N TRP A 20 4.99 6.84 -5.00
CA TRP A 20 4.99 6.32 -3.65
C TRP A 20 5.77 5.01 -3.54
N ALA A 21 6.52 4.88 -2.46
CA ALA A 21 7.28 3.69 -2.09
C ALA A 21 6.57 2.94 -0.95
N ILE A 22 6.71 1.61 -0.97
CA ILE A 22 6.10 0.70 0.01
C ILE A 22 6.71 0.90 1.41
N SER A 23 8.00 1.17 1.48
CA SER A 23 8.74 1.40 2.72
C SER A 23 9.74 2.54 2.55
N GLU A 24 10.36 2.98 3.64
CA GLU A 24 11.53 3.88 3.55
C GLU A 24 12.70 3.21 2.82
N GLU A 25 12.84 1.89 2.92
CA GLU A 25 13.93 1.11 2.34
C GLU A 25 13.80 1.00 0.81
N ASP A 26 12.55 0.92 0.32
CA ASP A 26 12.24 0.88 -1.12
C ASP A 26 12.17 2.27 -1.76
N LYS A 27 12.36 3.33 -0.97
CA LYS A 27 12.13 4.71 -1.40
C LYS A 27 13.22 5.19 -2.34
N GLN A 28 12.81 5.59 -3.54
CA GLN A 28 13.67 6.27 -4.50
C GLN A 28 13.53 7.79 -4.38
N GLU A 29 14.50 8.53 -4.94
CA GLU A 29 14.49 9.99 -4.91
C GLU A 29 13.20 10.56 -5.52
N GLY A 30 12.56 11.50 -4.82
CA GLY A 30 11.29 12.09 -5.23
C GLY A 30 10.03 11.30 -4.88
N GLN A 31 10.16 10.11 -4.26
CA GLN A 31 9.01 9.32 -3.80
C GLN A 31 8.62 9.63 -2.35
N LYS A 32 7.33 9.52 -2.06
CA LYS A 32 6.77 9.55 -0.70
C LYS A 32 6.59 8.12 -0.19
N VAL A 33 6.67 7.92 1.12
CA VAL A 33 6.41 6.58 1.70
C VAL A 33 4.92 6.46 1.99
N VAL A 34 4.32 5.33 1.62
CA VAL A 34 2.90 5.09 1.89
C VAL A 34 2.64 5.14 3.41
N PRO A 35 1.59 5.84 3.89
CA PRO A 35 1.33 5.93 5.32
C PRO A 35 1.09 4.56 5.96
N GLU A 36 1.51 4.41 7.20
CA GLU A 36 1.48 3.13 7.95
C GLU A 36 0.10 2.49 8.02
N VAL A 37 -0.96 3.27 8.26
CA VAL A 37 -2.36 2.79 8.27
C VAL A 37 -2.72 2.01 7.00
N TYR A 38 -2.25 2.46 5.83
CA TYR A 38 -2.50 1.75 4.58
C TYR A 38 -1.68 0.47 4.45
N ARG A 39 -0.47 0.45 5.03
CA ARG A 39 0.41 -0.73 5.03
C ARG A 39 -0.14 -1.82 5.92
N ASP A 40 -0.62 -1.48 7.12
CA ASP A 40 -1.21 -2.43 8.07
C ASP A 40 -2.49 -3.05 7.52
N ASP A 41 -3.39 -2.22 6.97
CA ASP A 41 -4.64 -2.69 6.37
C ASP A 41 -4.38 -3.59 5.14
N VAL A 42 -3.34 -3.31 4.33
CA VAL A 42 -2.96 -4.17 3.20
C VAL A 42 -2.28 -5.45 3.69
N ALA A 43 -1.43 -5.38 4.70
CA ALA A 43 -0.76 -6.54 5.29
C ALA A 43 -1.79 -7.51 5.89
N ALA A 44 -2.77 -7.00 6.64
CA ALA A 44 -3.88 -7.79 7.15
C ALA A 44 -4.67 -8.47 6.01
N TYR A 45 -4.83 -7.79 4.88
CA TYR A 45 -5.62 -8.31 3.76
C TYR A 45 -4.91 -9.49 3.13
N LEU A 46 -3.62 -9.29 2.87
CA LEU A 46 -2.75 -10.30 2.32
C LEU A 46 -2.65 -11.49 3.28
N ALA A 47 -2.55 -11.27 4.59
CA ALA A 47 -2.56 -12.37 5.56
C ALA A 47 -3.88 -13.17 5.56
N GLU A 48 -5.03 -12.49 5.42
CA GLU A 48 -6.34 -13.14 5.38
C GLU A 48 -6.66 -13.83 4.03
N HIS A 49 -6.05 -13.38 2.94
CA HIS A 49 -6.39 -13.80 1.57
C HIS A 49 -5.22 -14.44 0.79
N ALA A 50 -4.05 -14.58 1.41
CA ALA A 50 -2.96 -15.39 0.86
C ALA A 50 -3.33 -16.87 0.97
N ALA A 51 -3.66 -17.46 -0.19
CA ALA A 51 -3.82 -18.89 -0.39
C ALA A 51 -2.47 -19.57 -0.61
#